data_AF-A0A924FEV5-F1
#
_entry.id   AF-A0A924FEV5-F1
#
_cell.length_a   1.000
_cell.length_b   1.000
_cell.length_c   1.000
_cell.angle_alpha   90.00
_cell.angle_beta   90.00
_cell.angle_gamma   90.00
#
_symmetry.space_group_name_H-M   'P 1'
#
loop_
_entity.id
_entity.type
_entity.pdbx_description
1 polymer ?
#
loop_
_entity_poly.entity_id
_entity_poly.type
_entity_poly.pdbx_seq_one_letter_code
_entity_poly.pdbx_strand_id
1 'polypeptide(L)'
;MEAVLESTFLTPYERERGKPMPSFNHSKLQARLSQQLLNQYEDRYDVLSELSLEAPNPSYVPDLCLFPVEPSNWREDEVKVSEVPLTVIEIISPSQTDTELTEKSKAYFAAGVKSYWLVQPVLRTIFVLLPTGDELVFHNNVLTDPTNGVSIDLRKVFR
;
A
#
# COMPACT_ATOMS: atom_id res chain seq x y z
N MET A 1 25.03 -28.30 -22.15
CA MET A 1 24.19 -27.11 -21.93
C MET A 1 24.43 -26.68 -20.51
N GLU A 2 25.22 -25.63 -20.33
CA GLU A 2 25.45 -25.02 -19.01
C GLU A 2 24.12 -24.54 -18.45
N ALA A 3 23.78 -25.03 -17.26
CA ALA A 3 22.77 -24.40 -16.43
C ALA A 3 23.32 -23.03 -16.03
N VAL A 4 22.76 -21.98 -16.62
CA VAL A 4 23.00 -20.61 -16.15
C VAL A 4 22.46 -20.53 -14.74
N LEU A 5 23.36 -20.48 -13.75
CA LEU A 5 23.01 -20.13 -12.38
C LEU A 5 22.39 -18.74 -12.43
N GLU A 6 21.06 -18.65 -12.32
CA GLU A 6 20.37 -17.40 -12.07
C GLU A 6 21.00 -16.74 -10.85
N SER A 7 21.58 -15.57 -11.04
CA SER A 7 22.29 -14.88 -9.97
C SER A 7 21.27 -14.49 -8.89
N THR A 8 21.46 -14.98 -7.67
CA THR A 8 20.62 -14.75 -6.47
C THR A 8 20.73 -13.32 -5.91
N PHE A 9 21.10 -12.34 -6.73
CA PHE A 9 21.25 -10.96 -6.30
C PHE A 9 19.95 -10.19 -6.56
N LEU A 10 19.36 -9.66 -5.50
CA LEU A 10 18.28 -8.68 -5.59
C LEU A 10 18.72 -7.51 -6.48
N THR A 11 17.83 -7.06 -7.35
CA THR A 11 18.03 -5.83 -8.13
C THR A 11 18.10 -4.59 -7.23
N PRO A 12 18.65 -3.45 -7.69
CA PRO A 12 18.58 -2.20 -6.93
C PRO A 12 17.16 -1.84 -6.49
N TYR A 13 16.19 -2.06 -7.40
CA TYR A 13 14.77 -1.87 -7.13
C TYR A 13 14.29 -2.75 -5.97
N GLU A 14 14.57 -4.05 -6.01
CA GLU A 14 14.13 -4.97 -4.96
C GLU A 14 14.78 -4.69 -3.60
N ARG A 15 16.04 -4.21 -3.60
CA ARG A 15 16.70 -3.77 -2.37
C ARG A 15 16.04 -2.54 -1.75
N GLU A 16 15.64 -1.58 -2.58
CA GLU A 16 14.99 -0.35 -2.13
C GLU A 16 13.53 -0.59 -1.72
N ARG A 17 12.81 -1.43 -2.46
CA ARG A 17 11.36 -1.63 -2.31
C ARG A 17 10.98 -2.80 -1.41
N GLY A 18 11.89 -3.75 -1.23
CA GLY A 18 11.61 -5.01 -0.53
C GLY A 18 10.58 -5.89 -1.24
N LYS A 19 10.38 -5.70 -2.55
CA LYS A 19 9.47 -6.47 -3.40
C LYS A 19 9.87 -6.39 -4.88
N PRO A 20 9.50 -7.39 -5.71
CA PRO A 20 9.78 -7.38 -7.14
C PRO A 20 9.04 -6.26 -7.88
N MET A 21 9.44 -6.02 -9.13
CA MET A 21 8.76 -5.07 -10.01
C MET A 21 7.25 -5.40 -10.14
N PRO A 22 6.38 -4.37 -10.20
CA PRO A 22 4.94 -4.57 -10.34
C PRO A 22 4.60 -5.39 -11.60
N SER A 23 3.77 -6.41 -11.42
CA SER A 23 3.15 -7.11 -12.55
C SER A 23 1.99 -6.31 -13.13
N PHE A 24 1.54 -6.66 -14.34
CA PHE A 24 0.39 -6.01 -14.98
C PHE A 24 -0.86 -5.96 -14.09
N ASN A 25 -1.17 -7.06 -13.39
CA ASN A 25 -2.33 -7.13 -12.51
C ASN A 25 -2.14 -6.28 -11.25
N HIS A 26 -0.92 -6.19 -10.72
CA HIS A 26 -0.59 -5.31 -9.60
C HIS A 26 -0.84 -3.85 -10.00
N SER A 27 -0.23 -3.37 -11.09
CA SER A 27 -0.42 -1.98 -11.57
C SER A 27 -1.89 -1.67 -11.86
N LYS A 28 -2.64 -2.63 -12.43
CA LYS A 28 -4.07 -2.49 -12.69
C LYS A 28 -4.89 -2.37 -11.42
N LEU A 29 -4.55 -3.12 -10.36
CA LEU A 29 -5.21 -3.01 -9.06
C LEU A 29 -4.90 -1.68 -8.38
N GLN A 30 -3.64 -1.28 -8.36
CA GLN A 30 -3.20 -0.01 -7.78
C GLN A 30 -3.93 1.18 -8.41
N ALA A 31 -3.99 1.23 -9.74
CA ALA A 31 -4.69 2.30 -10.46
C ALA A 31 -6.19 2.34 -10.13
N ARG A 32 -6.84 1.17 -9.97
CA ARG A 32 -8.27 1.10 -9.68
C ARG A 32 -8.60 1.40 -8.22
N LEU A 33 -7.74 0.99 -7.28
CA LEU A 33 -7.84 1.41 -5.89
C LEU A 33 -7.78 2.93 -5.81
N SER A 34 -6.74 3.52 -6.41
CA SER A 34 -6.58 4.98 -6.48
C SER A 34 -7.81 5.67 -7.07
N GLN A 35 -8.33 5.17 -8.19
CA GLN A 35 -9.55 5.69 -8.81
C GLN A 35 -10.76 5.60 -7.87
N GLN A 36 -11.00 4.47 -7.21
CA GLN A 36 -12.16 4.33 -6.33
C GLN A 36 -12.10 5.25 -5.11
N LEU A 37 -10.88 5.49 -4.61
CA LEU A 37 -10.62 6.37 -3.47
C LEU A 37 -10.81 7.83 -3.88
N LEU A 38 -10.15 8.28 -4.95
CA LEU A 38 -10.25 9.66 -5.43
C LEU A 38 -11.67 10.03 -5.86
N ASN A 39 -12.36 9.15 -6.60
CA ASN A 39 -13.73 9.41 -7.07
C ASN A 39 -14.74 9.73 -5.94
N GLN A 40 -14.46 9.31 -4.70
CA GLN A 40 -15.36 9.49 -3.57
C GLN A 40 -14.80 10.43 -2.49
N TYR A 41 -13.47 10.61 -2.45
CA TYR A 41 -12.79 11.22 -1.32
C TYR A 41 -11.72 12.23 -1.72
N GLU A 42 -11.64 12.68 -2.98
CA GLU A 42 -10.65 13.68 -3.43
C GLU A 42 -10.68 14.99 -2.63
N ASP A 43 -11.84 15.42 -2.11
CA ASP A 43 -11.95 16.62 -1.27
C ASP A 43 -11.43 16.41 0.17
N ARG A 44 -11.14 15.17 0.56
CA ARG A 44 -10.78 14.78 1.93
C ARG A 44 -9.40 14.17 2.04
N TYR A 45 -8.99 13.41 1.03
CA TYR A 45 -7.73 12.68 1.04
C TYR A 45 -6.94 12.81 -0.26
N ASP A 46 -5.64 13.04 -0.11
CA ASP A 46 -4.67 12.79 -1.17
C ASP A 46 -4.33 11.30 -1.21
N VAL A 47 -4.34 10.72 -2.41
CA VAL A 47 -4.02 9.30 -2.66
C VAL A 47 -2.73 9.24 -3.46
N LEU A 48 -1.61 8.99 -2.78
CA LEU A 48 -0.27 9.09 -3.35
C LEU A 48 0.32 7.70 -3.55
N SER A 49 0.89 7.46 -4.72
CA SER A 49 1.51 6.19 -5.08
C SER A 49 3.03 6.22 -4.91
N GLU A 50 3.62 5.12 -4.46
CA GLU A 50 5.07 4.90 -4.50
C GLU A 50 5.90 5.96 -3.73
N LEU A 51 5.34 6.53 -2.66
CA LEU A 51 5.95 7.62 -1.89
C LEU A 51 6.96 7.11 -0.85
N SER A 52 8.17 7.68 -0.82
CA SER A 52 9.19 7.32 0.17
C SER A 52 8.90 8.01 1.51
N LEU A 53 8.70 7.22 2.56
CA LEU A 53 8.33 7.73 3.89
C LEU A 53 9.54 7.77 4.83
N GLU A 54 9.64 8.80 5.67
CA GLU A 54 10.69 8.88 6.69
C GLU A 54 10.48 7.91 7.85
N ALA A 55 9.23 7.72 8.25
CA ALA A 55 8.82 6.75 9.24
C ALA A 55 7.92 5.68 8.60
N PRO A 56 8.08 4.39 8.95
CA PRO A 56 9.05 3.84 9.92
C PRO A 56 10.51 3.90 9.44
N ASN A 57 11.47 3.63 10.34
CA ASN A 57 12.90 3.53 10.05
C ASN A 57 13.37 2.07 10.27
N PRO A 58 13.87 1.34 9.26
CA PRO A 58 14.18 1.80 7.90
C PRO A 58 12.94 2.22 7.10
N SER A 59 13.13 3.21 6.23
CA SER A 59 12.06 3.75 5.38
C SER A 59 11.49 2.69 4.45
N TYR A 60 10.16 2.71 4.30
CA TYR A 60 9.46 1.92 3.31
C TYR A 60 8.82 2.81 2.25
N VAL A 61 8.51 2.17 1.12
CA VAL A 61 7.79 2.79 0.02
C VAL A 61 6.57 1.92 -0.30
N PRO A 62 5.38 2.24 0.24
CA PRO A 62 4.17 1.48 0.00
C PRO A 62 3.63 1.66 -1.43
N ASP A 63 2.67 0.84 -1.83
CA ASP A 63 2.00 1.01 -3.14
C ASP A 63 1.12 2.26 -3.15
N LEU A 64 0.32 2.47 -2.10
CA LEU A 64 -0.47 3.69 -1.93
C LEU A 64 -0.48 4.16 -0.48
N CYS A 65 -0.57 5.48 -0.32
CA CYS A 65 -0.81 6.18 0.94
C CYS A 65 -2.04 7.06 0.83
N LEU A 66 -2.79 7.17 1.94
CA LEU A 66 -3.81 8.20 2.12
C LEU A 66 -3.33 9.22 3.16
N PHE A 67 -3.33 10.48 2.76
CA PHE A 67 -3.10 11.64 3.63
C PHE A 67 -4.37 12.51 3.65
N PRO A 68 -4.61 13.30 4.71
CA PRO A 68 -5.55 14.43 4.59
C PRO A 68 -5.12 15.34 3.42
N VAL A 69 -6.08 15.94 2.72
CA VAL A 69 -5.75 16.90 1.66
C VAL A 69 -5.03 18.11 2.25
N GLU A 70 -3.87 18.44 1.69
CA GLU A 70 -3.11 19.64 2.01
C GLU A 70 -2.69 20.41 0.74
N PRO A 71 -2.58 21.75 0.78
CA PRO A 71 -2.10 22.52 -0.37
C PRO A 71 -0.65 22.17 -0.72
N SER A 72 -0.39 21.75 -1.96
CA SER A 72 0.97 21.43 -2.41
C SER A 72 1.75 22.67 -2.85
N ASN A 73 3.03 22.74 -2.48
CA ASN A 73 3.98 23.69 -3.08
C ASN A 73 4.63 23.08 -4.34
N TRP A 74 4.01 23.26 -5.50
CA TRP A 74 4.49 22.71 -6.77
C TRP A 74 5.90 23.15 -7.23
N ARG A 75 6.55 24.06 -6.51
CA ARG A 75 7.92 24.52 -6.81
C ARG A 75 8.99 23.81 -5.99
N GLU A 76 8.59 23.15 -4.90
CA GLU A 76 9.49 22.45 -3.98
C GLU A 76 9.00 21.01 -3.86
N ASP A 77 9.89 20.07 -4.12
CA ASP A 77 9.56 18.64 -4.10
C ASP A 77 10.15 17.98 -2.84
N GLU A 78 9.41 17.02 -2.30
CA GLU A 78 9.79 16.27 -1.11
C GLU A 78 10.12 14.83 -1.50
N VAL A 79 11.41 14.54 -1.68
CA VAL A 79 11.89 13.20 -2.07
C VAL A 79 11.58 12.14 -1.00
N LYS A 80 11.50 12.55 0.28
CA LYS A 80 11.20 11.69 1.42
C LYS A 80 10.29 12.44 2.37
N VAL A 81 9.08 11.93 2.55
CA VAL A 81 7.99 12.60 3.26
C VAL A 81 8.02 12.22 4.73
N SER A 82 8.10 13.22 5.60
CA SER A 82 8.12 13.04 7.06
C SER A 82 6.73 12.84 7.66
N GLU A 83 5.68 13.29 6.95
CA GLU A 83 4.31 13.07 7.38
C GLU A 83 3.94 11.59 7.35
N VAL A 84 3.22 11.15 8.38
CA VAL A 84 2.77 9.76 8.50
C VAL A 84 1.38 9.65 7.88
N PRO A 85 1.17 8.77 6.88
CA PRO A 85 -0.14 8.58 6.26
C PRO A 85 -1.18 8.05 7.25
N LEU A 86 -2.44 8.42 7.03
CA LEU A 86 -3.57 7.83 7.74
C LEU A 86 -3.68 6.33 7.43
N THR A 87 -3.54 5.97 6.16
CA THR A 87 -3.67 4.60 5.67
C THR A 87 -2.54 4.26 4.72
N VAL A 88 -1.97 3.09 4.90
CA VAL A 88 -1.03 2.48 3.95
C VAL A 88 -1.72 1.31 3.27
N ILE A 89 -1.56 1.19 1.96
CA ILE A 89 -2.09 0.09 1.16
C ILE A 89 -0.92 -0.60 0.46
N GLU A 90 -0.82 -1.92 0.65
CA GLU A 90 0.19 -2.77 0.03
C GLU A 90 -0.49 -3.90 -0.74
N ILE A 91 -0.13 -4.05 -2.01
CA ILE A 91 -0.60 -5.12 -2.87
C ILE A 91 0.44 -6.23 -2.84
N ILE A 92 0.02 -7.37 -2.28
CA ILE A 92 0.89 -8.51 -2.04
C ILE A 92 1.42 -9.05 -3.37
N SER A 93 2.75 -9.17 -3.45
CA SER A 93 3.41 -9.90 -4.52
C SER A 93 3.60 -11.38 -4.13
N PRO A 94 3.65 -12.32 -5.08
CA PRO A 94 3.75 -13.76 -4.78
C PRO A 94 4.99 -14.18 -3.99
N SER A 95 6.05 -13.36 -3.98
CA SER A 95 7.31 -13.65 -3.31
C SER A 95 7.36 -13.20 -1.85
N GLN A 96 6.40 -12.40 -1.39
CA GLN A 96 6.40 -11.88 -0.03
C GLN A 96 5.84 -12.90 0.96
N THR A 97 6.45 -12.97 2.13
CA THR A 97 6.03 -13.87 3.21
C THR A 97 5.07 -13.18 4.17
N ASP A 98 4.24 -13.97 4.85
CA ASP A 98 3.33 -13.46 5.89
C ASP A 98 4.10 -12.74 7.01
N THR A 99 5.30 -13.23 7.35
CA THR A 99 6.18 -12.61 8.35
C THR A 99 6.60 -11.20 7.92
N GLU A 100 7.07 -11.02 6.69
CA GLU A 100 7.47 -9.70 6.17
C GLU A 100 6.31 -8.70 6.17
N LEU A 101 5.13 -9.15 5.77
CA LEU A 101 3.92 -8.31 5.75
C LEU A 101 3.48 -7.93 7.18
N THR A 102 3.60 -8.86 8.13
CA THR A 102 3.29 -8.63 9.54
C THR A 102 4.30 -7.69 10.22
N GLU A 103 5.58 -7.81 9.90
CA GLU A 103 6.62 -6.91 10.43
C GLU A 103 6.44 -5.49 9.88
N LYS A 104 6.15 -5.36 8.57
CA LYS A 104 5.81 -4.07 7.95
C LYS A 104 4.61 -3.42 8.60
N SER A 105 3.50 -4.15 8.80
CA SER A 105 2.30 -3.57 9.42
C SER A 105 2.58 -3.05 10.83
N LYS A 106 3.32 -3.82 11.65
CA LYS A 106 3.75 -3.37 12.98
C LYS A 106 4.61 -2.11 12.92
N ALA A 107 5.53 -2.02 11.96
CA ALA A 107 6.39 -0.86 11.78
C ALA A 107 5.56 0.39 11.41
N TYR A 108 4.61 0.26 10.46
CA TYR A 108 3.70 1.35 10.11
C TYR A 108 2.83 1.80 11.30
N PHE A 109 2.29 0.85 12.08
CA PHE A 109 1.52 1.20 13.27
C PHE A 109 2.37 1.89 14.34
N ALA A 110 3.62 1.45 14.53
CA ALA A 110 4.56 2.11 15.43
C ALA A 110 4.90 3.55 14.98
N ALA A 111 4.89 3.81 13.66
CA ALA A 111 5.03 5.15 13.11
C ALA A 111 3.78 6.02 13.26
N GLY A 112 2.60 5.42 13.52
CA GLY A 112 1.36 6.14 13.81
C GLY A 112 0.28 6.02 12.73
N VAL A 113 0.50 5.21 11.69
CA VAL A 113 -0.50 4.86 10.67
C VAL A 113 -1.76 4.30 11.35
N LYS A 114 -2.94 4.69 10.86
CA LYS A 114 -4.23 4.32 11.48
C LYS A 114 -4.80 3.03 10.93
N SER A 115 -4.54 2.70 9.68
CA SER A 115 -4.93 1.42 9.10
C SER A 115 -3.93 0.96 8.04
N TYR A 116 -3.78 -0.37 7.93
CA TYR A 116 -2.89 -1.00 6.97
C TYR A 116 -3.67 -2.00 6.13
N TRP A 117 -3.79 -1.74 4.84
CA TRP A 117 -4.56 -2.55 3.91
C TRP A 117 -3.63 -3.51 3.17
N LEU A 118 -3.90 -4.80 3.30
CA LEU A 118 -3.25 -5.86 2.52
C LEU A 118 -4.17 -6.33 1.41
N VAL A 119 -3.79 -6.07 0.17
CA VAL A 119 -4.54 -6.47 -1.02
C VAL A 119 -3.96 -7.78 -1.53
N GLN A 120 -4.77 -8.85 -1.55
CA GLN A 120 -4.39 -10.16 -2.06
C GLN A 120 -5.02 -10.37 -3.46
N PRO A 121 -4.26 -10.18 -4.55
CA PRO A 121 -4.80 -10.21 -5.92
C PRO A 121 -5.45 -11.55 -6.29
N VAL A 122 -4.84 -12.67 -5.89
CA VAL A 122 -5.27 -14.01 -6.29
C VAL A 122 -6.64 -14.35 -5.70
N LEU A 123 -6.85 -13.99 -4.43
CA LEU A 123 -8.10 -14.24 -3.72
C LEU A 123 -9.13 -13.12 -3.88
N ARG A 124 -8.75 -11.99 -4.50
CA ARG A 124 -9.59 -10.79 -4.62
C ARG A 124 -10.09 -10.29 -3.25
N THR A 125 -9.20 -10.35 -2.28
CA THR A 125 -9.47 -10.06 -0.88
C THR A 125 -8.65 -8.85 -0.45
N ILE A 126 -9.23 -8.00 0.40
CA ILE A 126 -8.48 -6.97 1.11
C ILE A 126 -8.67 -7.18 2.61
N PHE A 127 -7.55 -7.24 3.33
CA PHE A 127 -7.53 -7.22 4.79
C PHE A 127 -7.25 -5.79 5.23
N VAL A 128 -8.07 -5.24 6.12
CA VAL A 128 -7.81 -3.97 6.80
C VAL A 128 -7.36 -4.30 8.22
N LEU A 129 -6.08 -4.11 8.49
CA LEU A 129 -5.49 -4.31 9.81
C LEU A 129 -5.55 -3.01 10.60
N LEU A 130 -5.88 -3.12 11.89
CA LEU A 130 -5.97 -2.00 12.81
C LEU A 130 -4.86 -2.06 13.88
N PRO A 131 -4.45 -0.91 14.46
CA PRO A 131 -3.46 -0.86 15.54
C PRO A 131 -3.86 -1.65 16.80
N THR A 132 -5.15 -1.91 16.99
CA THR A 132 -5.69 -2.73 18.09
C THR A 132 -5.37 -4.22 17.94
N GLY A 133 -4.93 -4.65 16.75
CA GLY A 133 -4.75 -6.05 16.39
C GLY A 133 -5.99 -6.66 15.73
N ASP A 134 -7.09 -5.91 15.60
CA ASP A 134 -8.27 -6.35 14.87
C ASP A 134 -8.00 -6.39 13.36
N GLU A 135 -8.60 -7.37 12.69
CA GLU A 135 -8.59 -7.48 11.24
C GLU A 135 -10.02 -7.49 10.68
N LEU A 136 -10.22 -6.76 9.59
CA LEU A 136 -11.45 -6.77 8.81
C LEU A 136 -11.16 -7.36 7.44
N VAL A 137 -11.92 -8.37 7.03
CA VAL A 137 -11.70 -9.07 5.76
C VAL A 137 -12.84 -8.78 4.80
N PHE A 138 -12.49 -8.28 3.61
CA PHE A 138 -13.44 -7.89 2.58
C PHE A 138 -13.18 -8.66 1.28
N HIS A 139 -14.27 -9.18 0.70
CA HIS A 139 -14.23 -9.91 -0.56
C HIS A 139 -15.55 -9.69 -1.30
N ASN A 140 -15.46 -9.23 -2.56
CA ASN A 140 -16.60 -9.04 -3.46
C ASN A 140 -17.76 -8.20 -2.87
N ASN A 141 -17.45 -7.29 -1.95
CA ASN A 141 -18.41 -6.44 -1.24
C ASN A 141 -17.86 -5.01 -1.11
N VAL A 142 -18.51 -4.21 -0.27
CA VAL A 142 -18.04 -2.87 0.07
C VAL A 142 -17.06 -2.98 1.22
N LEU A 143 -15.80 -2.61 0.98
CA LEU A 143 -14.81 -2.40 2.03
C LEU A 143 -15.16 -1.12 2.78
N THR A 144 -15.07 -1.15 4.11
CA THR A 144 -15.14 0.06 4.94
C THR A 144 -14.01 0.09 5.94
N ASP A 145 -13.24 1.16 5.93
CA ASP A 145 -12.20 1.42 6.90
C ASP A 145 -12.75 2.33 8.02
N PRO A 146 -12.88 1.80 9.25
CA PRO A 146 -13.50 2.54 10.35
C PRO A 146 -12.64 3.71 10.84
N THR A 147 -11.35 3.78 10.47
CA THR A 147 -10.41 4.77 11.01
C THR A 147 -10.52 6.13 10.35
N ASN A 148 -11.02 6.16 9.12
CA ASN A 148 -11.11 7.34 8.26
C ASN A 148 -12.48 7.46 7.56
N GLY A 149 -13.35 6.44 7.71
CA GLY A 149 -14.68 6.38 7.09
C GLY A 149 -14.66 6.14 5.58
N VAL A 150 -13.55 5.69 5.02
CA VAL A 150 -13.43 5.33 3.60
C VAL A 150 -14.23 4.07 3.32
N SER A 151 -15.00 4.08 2.24
CA SER A 151 -15.83 2.97 1.79
C SER A 151 -15.74 2.82 0.28
N ILE A 152 -15.30 1.65 -0.20
CA ILE A 152 -15.10 1.40 -1.64
C ILE A 152 -15.68 0.05 -2.07
N ASP A 153 -16.24 0.00 -3.28
CA ASP A 153 -16.81 -1.21 -3.85
C ASP A 153 -15.73 -2.08 -4.52
N LEU A 154 -15.39 -3.21 -3.89
CA LEU A 154 -14.34 -4.11 -4.37
C LEU A 154 -14.69 -4.77 -5.71
N ARG A 155 -15.97 -4.83 -6.10
CA ARG A 155 -16.36 -5.30 -7.44
C ARG A 155 -15.80 -4.40 -8.53
N LYS A 156 -15.66 -3.10 -8.28
CA LYS A 156 -15.07 -2.14 -9.24
C LYS A 156 -13.55 -2.22 -9.28
N VAL A 157 -12.93 -2.59 -8.16
CA VAL A 157 -11.47 -2.79 -8.03
C VAL A 157 -11.03 -4.05 -8.77
N PHE A 158 -11.69 -5.19 -8.55
CA PHE A 158 -11.27 -6.50 -9.08
C PHE A 158 -11.91 -6.90 -10.43
N ARG A 159 -12.54 -5.95 -11.15
CA ARG A 159 -13.26 -6.22 -12.43
C ARG A 159 -12.41 -6.69 -13.61
#